data_AF-A0A6B1AXM9-F1
#
_entry.id   AF-A0A6B1AXM9-F1
#
_cell.length_a   1.000
_cell.length_b   1.000
_cell.length_c   1.000
_cell.angle_alpha   90.00
_cell.angle_beta   90.00
_cell.angle_gamma   90.00
#
_symmetry.space_group_name_H-M   'P 1'
#
loop_
_entity.id
_entity.type
_entity.pdbx_description
1 polymer ?
#
loop_
_entity_poly.entity_id
_entity_poly.type
_entity_poly.pdbx_seq_one_letter_code
_entity_poly.pdbx_strand_id
1 'polypeptide(L)' 'MARIRVSTTVSDTLLEQARSSLPELNDAALLDRALAALCADHRNARIDRSYQVFDDLPLSTEDGWGDLESFLEVIEGS' A
#
# COMPACT_ATOMS: atom_id res chain seq x y z
N MET A 1 -14.27 10.88 16.84
CA MET A 1 -14.94 9.61 16.46
C MET A 1 -15.28 8.83 17.73
N ALA A 2 -16.36 8.06 17.74
CA ALA A 2 -16.72 7.22 18.88
C ALA A 2 -15.64 6.14 19.11
N ARG A 3 -15.33 5.85 20.38
CA ARG A 3 -14.40 4.78 20.77
C ARG A 3 -15.16 3.46 20.88
N ILE A 4 -14.61 2.39 20.31
CA ILE A 4 -15.11 1.02 20.43
C ILE A 4 -14.08 0.20 21.21
N ARG A 5 -14.53 -0.63 22.15
CA ARG A 5 -13.65 -1.58 22.84
C ARG A 5 -13.42 -2.81 21.96
N VAL A 6 -12.16 -3.16 21.76
CA VAL A 6 -11.74 -4.37 21.05
C VAL A 6 -11.06 -5.28 22.08
N SER A 7 -11.57 -6.50 22.24
CA SER A 7 -10.92 -7.55 23.03
C SER A 7 -10.42 -8.61 22.05
N THR A 8 -9.10 -8.72 21.91
CA THR A 8 -8.46 -9.66 21.00
C THR A 8 -7.14 -10.15 21.59
N THR A 9 -6.63 -11.26 21.07
CA THR A 9 -5.32 -11.78 21.42
C THR A 9 -4.35 -11.42 20.30
N VAL A 10 -3.19 -10.90 20.67
CA VAL A 10 -2.09 -10.59 19.74
C VAL A 10 -0.83 -11.31 20.19
N SER A 11 0.13 -11.44 19.29
CA SER A 11 1.46 -11.91 19.66
C SER A 11 2.10 -10.95 20.65
N ASP A 12 2.66 -11.51 21.72
CA ASP A 12 3.43 -10.83 22.75
C ASP A 12 4.63 -10.09 22.16
N THR A 13 5.47 -10.79 21.40
CA THR A 13 6.69 -10.25 20.81
C THR A 13 6.40 -9.08 19.86
N LEU A 14 5.35 -9.18 19.05
CA LEU A 14 4.93 -8.10 18.16
C LEU A 14 4.46 -6.87 18.94
N LEU A 15 3.69 -7.07 20.00
CA LEU A 15 3.19 -5.97 20.83
C LEU A 15 4.32 -5.27 21.58
N GLU A 16 5.27 -6.03 22.13
CA GLU A 16 6.46 -5.50 22.79
C GLU A 16 7.32 -4.68 21.82
N GLN A 17 7.61 -5.21 20.63
CA GLN A 17 8.36 -4.49 19.60
C GLN A 17 7.68 -3.18 19.20
N ALA A 18 6.36 -3.18 19.04
CA ALA A 18 5.60 -1.98 18.71
C ALA A 18 5.71 -0.91 19.81
N ARG A 19 5.58 -1.32 21.08
CA ARG A 19 5.75 -0.43 22.24
C ARG A 19 7.17 0.12 22.36
N SER A 20 8.19 -0.72 22.14
CA SER A 20 9.59 -0.28 22.16
C SER A 20 9.92 0.68 21.04
N SER A 21 9.29 0.53 19.87
CA SER A 21 9.50 1.40 18.71
C SER A 21 8.82 2.77 18.85
N LEU A 22 7.74 2.85 19.64
CA LEU A 22 6.90 4.04 19.82
C LEU A 22 6.56 4.22 21.31
N PRO A 23 7.57 4.49 22.17
CA PRO A 23 7.40 4.49 23.62
C PRO A 23 6.47 5.60 24.13
N GLU A 24 6.25 6.66 23.36
CA GLU A 24 5.33 7.74 23.69
C GLU A 24 3.84 7.40 23.47
N LEU A 25 3.53 6.27 22.82
CA LEU A 25 2.15 5.88 22.50
C LEU A 25 1.62 4.83 23.48
N ASN A 26 0.36 5.01 23.90
CA ASN A 26 -0.37 3.95 24.59
C ASN A 26 -0.93 2.93 23.60
N ASP A 27 -1.36 1.77 24.10
CA ASP A 27 -1.88 0.67 23.27
C ASP A 27 -3.06 1.09 22.37
N ALA A 28 -3.93 1.98 22.86
CA ALA A 28 -5.05 2.46 22.04
C ALA A 28 -4.56 3.28 20.84
N ALA A 29 -3.57 4.16 21.03
CA ALA A 29 -2.96 4.93 19.96
C ALA A 29 -2.15 4.05 19.00
N LEU A 30 -1.47 3.01 19.50
CA LEU A 30 -0.78 2.02 18.67
C LEU A 30 -1.78 1.27 17.78
N LEU A 31 -2.90 0.82 18.34
CA LEU A 31 -3.95 0.14 17.58
C LEU A 31 -4.61 1.06 16.56
N ASP A 32 -4.91 2.31 16.92
CA ASP A 32 -5.44 3.30 15.97
C ASP A 32 -4.48 3.47 14.78
N ARG A 33 -3.17 3.60 15.04
CA ARG A 33 -2.13 3.77 14.02
C ARG A 33 -1.99 2.53 13.13
N ALA A 34 -1.99 1.33 13.72
CA ALA A 34 -1.92 0.07 12.98
C ALA A 34 -3.14 -0.13 12.07
N LEU A 35 -4.35 0.14 12.57
CA LEU A 35 -5.59 0.06 11.80
C LEU A 35 -5.63 1.09 10.66
N ALA A 36 -5.17 2.31 10.92
CA ALA A 36 -5.06 3.34 9.89
C ALA A 36 -4.08 2.94 8.78
N ALA A 37 -2.91 2.42 9.15
CA ALA A 37 -1.91 1.91 8.19
C ALA A 37 -2.47 0.76 7.35
N LEU A 38 -3.14 -0.21 7.98
CA LEU A 38 -3.80 -1.32 7.28
C LEU A 38 -4.87 -0.82 6.29
N CYS A 39 -5.69 0.16 6.67
CA CYS A 39 -6.71 0.71 5.79
C CYS A 39 -6.09 1.48 4.60
N ALA A 40 -4.99 2.19 4.83
CA ALA A 40 -4.26 2.89 3.79
C ALA A 40 -3.62 1.89 2.81
N ASP A 41 -2.97 0.86 3.32
CA ASP A 41 -2.36 -0.21 2.52
C ASP A 41 -3.40 -0.95 1.69
N HIS A 42 -4.53 -1.35 2.29
CA HIS A 42 -5.61 -1.99 1.54
C HIS A 42 -6.22 -1.07 0.47
N ARG A 43 -6.31 0.24 0.73
CA ARG A 43 -6.76 1.21 -0.26
C ARG A 43 -5.79 1.33 -1.42
N ASN A 44 -4.49 1.38 -1.15
CA ASN A 44 -3.43 1.46 -2.17
C ASN A 44 -3.39 0.18 -2.99
N ALA A 45 -3.38 -0.99 -2.34
CA ALA A 45 -3.43 -2.28 -3.04
C ALA A 45 -4.68 -2.45 -3.91
N ARG A 46 -5.80 -1.82 -3.55
CA ARG A 46 -7.01 -1.79 -4.38
C ARG A 46 -6.86 -0.87 -5.60
N ILE A 47 -6.09 0.22 -5.47
CA ILE A 47 -5.76 1.11 -6.58
C ILE A 47 -4.78 0.40 -7.52
N ASP A 48 -3.70 -0.18 -7.01
CA ASP A 48 -2.69 -0.90 -7.81
C ASP A 48 -3.31 -2.12 -8.51
N ARG A 49 -4.22 -2.86 -7.84
CA ARG A 49 -4.96 -3.97 -8.48
C ARG A 49 -5.80 -3.51 -9.69
N SER A 50 -6.25 -2.26 -9.75
CA SER A 50 -6.93 -1.76 -10.95
C SER A 50 -5.98 -1.52 -12.14
N TYR A 51 -4.68 -1.39 -11.87
CA TYR A 51 -3.65 -1.22 -12.88
C TYR A 51 -2.92 -2.52 -13.25
N GLN A 52 -3.09 -3.62 -12.49
CA GLN A 52 -2.56 -4.95 -12.84
C GLN A 52 -3.00 -5.43 -14.23
N VAL A 53 -4.12 -4.93 -14.76
CA VAL A 53 -4.57 -5.22 -16.13
C VAL A 53 -3.57 -4.71 -17.18
N PHE A 54 -2.78 -3.68 -16.84
CA PHE A 54 -1.74 -3.13 -17.70
C PHE A 54 -0.36 -3.79 -17.51
N ASP A 55 -0.14 -4.55 -16.44
CA ASP A 55 1.13 -5.29 -16.24
C ASP A 55 1.30 -6.43 -17.26
N ASP A 56 0.19 -7.02 -17.71
CA ASP A 56 0.16 -8.11 -18.70
C ASP A 56 0.03 -7.59 -20.15
N LEU A 57 -0.11 -6.28 -20.36
CA LEU A 57 -0.20 -5.70 -21.70
C LEU A 57 1.22 -5.54 -22.27
N PRO A 58 1.53 -6.17 -23.43
CA PRO A 58 2.78 -5.92 -24.12
C PRO A 58 2.96 -4.41 -24.34
N LEU A 59 4.17 -3.90 -24.12
CA LEU A 59 4.51 -2.51 -24.44
C LEU A 59 4.34 -2.21 -25.94
N SER A 60 4.31 -3.28 -26.77
CA SER A 60 4.00 -3.31 -28.20
C SER A 60 2.48 -3.23 -28.52
N THR A 61 1.63 -2.87 -27.55
CA THR A 61 0.18 -2.73 -27.76
C THR A 61 -0.11 -1.34 -28.30
N GLU A 62 -0.42 -1.26 -29.60
CA GLU A 62 -0.92 -0.02 -30.22
C GLU A 62 -2.26 0.38 -29.59
N ASP A 63 -2.28 1.53 -28.92
CA ASP A 63 -3.52 2.18 -28.47
C ASP A 63 -3.83 3.44 -29.30
N GLY A 64 -4.84 4.21 -28.89
CA GLY A 64 -5.23 5.44 -29.58
C GLY A 64 -4.15 6.54 -29.63
N TRP A 65 -3.03 6.34 -28.94
CA TRP A 65 -1.89 7.23 -28.83
C TRP A 65 -0.61 6.64 -29.45
N GLY A 66 -0.66 5.39 -29.95
CA GLY A 66 0.47 4.68 -30.56
C GLY A 66 1.03 3.56 -29.69
N ASP A 67 2.28 3.18 -29.92
CA ASP A 67 2.94 2.08 -29.23
C ASP A 67 4.02 2.57 -28.25
N LEU A 68 4.06 2.05 -27.02
CA LEU A 68 4.97 2.52 -25.97
C LEU A 68 6.45 2.24 -26.29
N GLU A 69 6.76 1.19 -27.06
CA GLU A 69 8.13 0.88 -27.48
C GLU A 69 8.72 2.01 -28.34
N SER A 70 7.93 2.54 -29.27
CA SER A 70 8.33 3.65 -30.14
C SER A 70 8.61 4.96 -29.37
N PHE A 71 7.91 5.18 -28.25
CA PHE A 71 8.18 6.34 -27.39
C PHE A 71 9.46 6.17 -26.56
N LEU A 72 9.78 4.97 -26.11
CA LEU A 72 11.00 4.69 -25.34
C LEU A 72 12.27 4.79 -26.19
N GLU A 73 12.24 4.27 -27.43
CA GLU A 73 13.37 4.37 -28.36
C GLU A 73 13.79 5.82 -28.64
N VAL A 74 12.84 6.76 -28.67
CA VAL A 74 13.10 8.19 -28.89
C VAL A 74 13.82 8.84 -27.70
N ILE A 75 13.57 8.35 -26.48
CA ILE A 75 14.18 8.90 -25.25
C ILE A 75 15.59 8.36 -25.06
N GLU A 76 15.86 7.10 -25.39
CA GLU A 76 17.21 6.51 -25.30
C GLU A 76 18.15 6.98 -26.42
N GLY A 77 17.60 7.51 -27.53
CA GLY A 77 18.36 8.02 -28.67
C GLY A 77 18.72 9.51 -28.64
N SER A 78 18.43 10.25 -27.56
CA SER A 78 18.61 11.71 -27.47
C SER A 78 19.75 12.18 -26.57
#